data_AF-A0A7S0QN63-F1
#
_entry.id   AF-A0A7S0QN63-F1
#
_cell.length_a   1.000
_cell.length_b   1.000
_cell.length_c   1.000
_cell.angle_alpha   90.00
_cell.angle_beta   90.00
_cell.angle_gamma   90.00
#
_symmetry.space_group_name_H-M   'P 1'
#
loop_
_entity.id
_entity.type
_entity.pdbx_description
1 polymer ?
#
loop_
_entity_poly.entity_id
_entity_poly.type
_entity_poly.pdbx_seq_one_letter_code
_entity_poly.pdbx_strand_id
1 'polypeptide(L)'
;GWRGPVCVSAAAAVAGRPAGNTTLCLELSVRRCAWQVGAGQSLDDVAAVFGSNFLQLWALNGELVSPDEGAAPGTALRVGHMYAVRATDNIEYLSVQFATTRAGLELLNHGYLGASVGPKDFLAPLVGQHLCILPHSCPGA
;
A
#
# COMPACT_ATOMS: atom_id res chain seq x y z
N GLY A 1 -2.65 -2.34 4.54
CA GLY A 1 -3.72 -1.59 5.22
C GLY A 1 -3.79 -2.08 6.63
N TRP A 2 -3.92 -1.13 7.53
CA TRP A 2 -3.65 -1.30 8.95
C TRP A 2 -4.69 -0.49 9.71
N ARG A 3 -5.08 -0.95 10.89
CA ARG A 3 -5.96 -0.22 11.79
C ARG A 3 -5.47 -0.39 13.20
N GLY A 4 -5.36 0.70 13.94
CA GLY A 4 -5.04 0.68 15.35
C GLY A 4 -4.70 2.04 15.91
N PRO A 5 -4.40 2.10 17.21
CA PRO A 5 -4.07 3.33 17.89
C PRO A 5 -2.63 3.75 17.58
N VAL A 6 -2.44 5.04 17.32
CA VAL A 6 -1.12 5.71 17.34
C VAL A 6 -1.13 6.72 18.47
N CYS A 7 -0.23 6.53 19.43
CA CYS A 7 -0.13 7.36 20.61
C CYS A 7 1.06 8.32 20.53
N VAL A 8 0.83 9.59 20.84
CA VAL A 8 1.85 10.63 20.93
C VAL A 8 1.92 11.11 22.38
N SER A 9 3.11 11.08 22.97
CA SER A 9 3.35 11.56 24.32
C SER A 9 4.11 12.88 24.26
N ALA A 10 3.58 13.91 24.93
CA ALA A 10 4.24 15.18 25.14
C ALA A 10 4.70 15.27 26.60
N ALA A 11 5.96 15.66 26.79
CA ALA A 11 6.53 15.90 28.11
C ALA A 11 7.01 17.34 28.18
N ALA A 12 6.69 18.03 29.27
CA ALA A 12 7.16 19.38 29.55
C ALA A 12 7.88 19.39 30.90
N ALA A 13 9.10 19.91 30.91
CA ALA A 13 9.87 20.17 32.13
C ALA A 13 10.01 21.68 32.31
N VAL A 14 9.68 22.17 33.51
CA VAL A 14 9.86 23.56 33.91
C VAL A 14 10.72 23.56 35.17
N ALA A 15 11.73 24.45 35.23
CA ALA A 15 12.61 24.54 36.40
C ALA A 15 11.79 24.72 37.69
N GLY A 16 12.04 23.87 38.69
CA GLY A 16 11.32 23.89 39.97
C GLY A 16 9.93 23.24 39.97
N ARG A 17 9.51 22.55 38.89
CA ARG A 17 8.28 21.73 38.86
C ARG A 17 8.56 20.30 38.38
N PRO A 18 7.83 19.30 38.89
CA PRO A 18 7.89 17.95 38.33
C PRO A 18 7.45 17.98 36.87
N ALA A 19 8.13 17.20 36.03
CA ALA A 19 7.79 17.10 34.62
C ALA A 19 6.36 16.57 34.46
N GLY A 20 5.54 17.31 33.70
CA GLY A 20 4.22 16.85 33.30
C GLY A 20 4.32 16.03 32.02
N ASN A 21 3.64 14.90 31.96
CA ASN A 21 3.44 14.16 30.73
C ASN A 21 1.96 14.10 30.37
N THR A 22 1.66 14.11 29.08
CA THR A 22 0.33 13.83 28.55
C THR A 22 0.46 12.94 27.33
N THR A 23 -0.49 12.02 27.15
CA THR A 23 -0.51 11.09 26.03
C THR A 23 -1.85 11.18 25.33
N LEU A 24 -1.81 11.33 24.00
CA LEU A 24 -2.97 11.33 23.12
C LEU A 24 -2.86 10.15 22.16
N CYS A 25 -3.87 9.28 22.13
CA CYS A 25 -3.95 8.18 21.18
C CYS A 25 -5.04 8.46 20.14
N LEU A 26 -4.70 8.31 18.86
CA LEU A 26 -5.59 8.46 17.73
C LEU A 26 -5.80 7.10 17.06
N GLU A 27 -7.06 6.73 16.82
CA GLU A 27 -7.38 5.54 16.05
C GLU A 27 -7.16 5.83 14.56
N LEU A 28 -6.15 5.21 13.96
CA LEU A 28 -5.83 5.38 12.55
C LEU A 28 -6.27 4.16 11.75
N SER A 29 -6.75 4.38 10.54
CA SER A 29 -7.08 3.33 9.57
C SER A 29 -6.52 3.66 8.20
N VAL A 30 -5.63 2.80 7.71
CA VAL A 30 -4.99 2.87 6.41
C VAL A 30 -5.60 1.81 5.51
N ARG A 31 -6.24 2.22 4.42
CA ARG A 31 -6.85 1.30 3.45
C ARG A 31 -5.77 0.52 2.68
N ARG A 32 -6.05 -0.74 2.32
CA ARG A 32 -5.20 -1.54 1.39
C ARG A 32 -5.45 -1.08 -0.04
N CYS A 33 -4.44 -1.20 -0.90
CA CYS A 33 -4.53 -0.82 -2.32
C CYS A 33 -5.03 0.60 -2.60
N ALA A 34 -4.84 1.53 -1.67
CA ALA A 34 -5.30 2.89 -1.84
C ALA A 34 -4.14 3.86 -1.59
N TRP A 35 -4.03 4.87 -2.45
CA TRP A 35 -3.15 6.01 -2.29
C TRP A 35 -3.97 7.28 -2.20
N GLN A 36 -3.65 8.16 -1.26
CA GLN A 36 -4.32 9.45 -1.17
C GLN A 36 -3.46 10.51 -1.86
N VAL A 37 -4.02 11.14 -2.89
CA VAL A 37 -3.29 12.07 -3.74
C VAL A 37 -2.96 13.35 -2.98
N GLY A 38 -1.67 13.69 -2.94
CA GLY A 38 -1.19 14.93 -2.33
C GLY A 38 -1.46 16.16 -3.20
N ALA A 39 -1.34 17.35 -2.62
CA ALA A 39 -1.40 18.59 -3.39
C ALA A 39 -0.25 18.64 -4.41
N GLY A 40 -0.58 18.84 -5.69
CA GLY A 40 0.39 18.92 -6.79
C GLY A 40 0.95 17.57 -7.26
N GLN A 41 0.47 16.45 -6.72
CA GLN A 41 0.93 15.12 -7.13
C GLN A 41 0.20 14.65 -8.40
N SER A 42 0.96 14.23 -9.42
CA SER A 42 0.44 13.66 -10.67
C SER A 42 0.24 12.14 -10.57
N LEU A 43 -0.42 11.54 -11.57
CA LEU A 43 -0.51 10.07 -11.67
C LEU A 43 0.86 9.42 -11.88
N ASP A 44 1.77 10.07 -12.61
CA ASP A 44 3.14 9.60 -12.78
C ASP A 44 3.91 9.55 -11.45
N ASP A 45 3.80 10.60 -10.63
CA ASP A 45 4.43 10.64 -9.31
C ASP A 45 3.95 9.47 -8.43
N VAL A 46 2.65 9.17 -8.47
CA VAL A 46 2.07 8.04 -7.73
C VAL A 46 2.54 6.71 -8.32
N ALA A 47 2.51 6.55 -9.64
CA ALA A 47 2.87 5.31 -10.31
C ALA A 47 4.34 4.94 -10.08
N ALA A 48 5.23 5.94 -10.05
CA ALA A 48 6.66 5.76 -9.79
C ALA A 48 6.94 5.12 -8.42
N VAL A 49 6.14 5.45 -7.38
CA VAL A 49 6.26 4.85 -6.04
C VAL A 49 6.08 3.33 -6.09
N PHE A 50 5.23 2.83 -6.99
CA PHE A 50 4.91 1.42 -7.11
C PHE A 50 5.64 0.72 -8.27
N GLY A 51 6.59 1.40 -8.91
CA GLY A 51 7.30 0.85 -10.07
C GLY A 51 6.40 0.59 -11.27
N SER A 52 5.31 1.36 -11.42
CA SER A 52 4.34 1.24 -12.51
C SER A 52 4.38 2.49 -13.40
N ASN A 53 3.37 2.67 -14.26
CA ASN A 53 3.22 3.83 -15.12
C ASN A 53 1.82 4.45 -14.97
N PHE A 54 1.68 5.72 -15.37
CA PHE A 54 0.42 6.45 -15.24
C PHE A 54 -0.73 5.79 -16.00
N LEU A 55 -0.50 5.17 -17.16
CA LEU A 55 -1.54 4.51 -17.95
C LEU A 55 -2.15 3.33 -17.19
N GLN A 56 -1.31 2.53 -16.54
CA GLN A 56 -1.77 1.42 -15.72
C GLN A 56 -2.56 1.94 -14.51
N LEU A 57 -2.10 3.02 -13.87
CA LEU A 57 -2.81 3.62 -12.76
C LEU A 57 -4.15 4.24 -13.21
N TRP A 58 -4.19 4.88 -14.37
CA TRP A 58 -5.42 5.41 -14.97
C TRP A 58 -6.41 4.30 -15.31
N ALA A 59 -5.93 3.20 -15.92
CA ALA A 59 -6.76 2.02 -16.22
C ALA A 59 -7.35 1.38 -14.95
N LEU A 60 -6.63 1.42 -13.82
CA LEU A 60 -7.15 0.98 -12.53
C LEU A 60 -8.23 1.91 -11.97
N ASN A 61 -8.27 3.18 -12.39
CA ASN A 61 -9.12 4.24 -11.87
C ASN A 61 -10.01 4.82 -12.99
N GLY A 62 -10.86 3.98 -13.60
CA GLY A 62 -11.73 4.34 -14.72
C GLY A 62 -12.77 5.44 -14.44
N GLU A 63 -12.88 5.91 -13.20
CA GLU A 63 -13.61 7.12 -12.82
C GLU A 63 -12.87 8.42 -13.21
N LEU A 64 -11.57 8.36 -13.51
CA LEU A 64 -10.79 9.50 -14.00
C LEU A 64 -11.06 9.71 -15.49
N VAL A 65 -11.57 10.90 -15.82
CA VAL A 65 -11.98 11.25 -17.19
C VAL A 65 -10.79 11.28 -18.15
N SER A 66 -9.66 11.80 -17.71
CA SER A 66 -8.45 11.94 -18.50
C SER A 66 -7.22 11.57 -17.67
N PRO A 67 -6.21 10.90 -18.26
CA PRO A 67 -4.92 10.71 -17.60
C PRO A 67 -4.18 12.04 -17.40
N ASP A 68 -4.46 13.06 -18.22
CA ASP A 68 -3.75 14.35 -18.21
C ASP A 68 -4.30 15.33 -17.16
N GLU A 69 -5.58 15.20 -16.79
CA GLU A 69 -6.23 16.11 -15.83
C GLU A 69 -5.85 15.76 -14.37
N GLY A 70 -5.17 14.64 -14.16
CA GLY A 70 -4.74 14.17 -12.85
C GLY A 70 -5.91 13.90 -11.91
N ALA A 71 -5.60 13.49 -10.69
CA ALA A 71 -6.59 13.33 -9.64
C ALA A 71 -6.54 14.52 -8.68
N ALA A 72 -7.70 15.02 -8.25
CA ALA A 72 -7.77 16.13 -7.31
C ALA A 72 -7.09 15.74 -5.97
N PRO A 73 -6.43 16.68 -5.27
CA PRO A 73 -5.85 16.41 -3.96
C PRO A 73 -6.89 15.85 -2.97
N GLY A 74 -6.51 14.84 -2.21
CA GLY A 74 -7.38 14.09 -1.30
C GLY A 74 -8.15 12.93 -1.95
N THR A 75 -8.15 12.82 -3.29
CA THR A 75 -8.74 11.68 -4.00
C THR A 75 -8.00 10.40 -3.63
N ALA A 76 -8.75 9.32 -3.40
CA ALA A 76 -8.19 8.01 -3.13
C ALA A 76 -8.08 7.22 -4.44
N LEU A 77 -6.87 6.98 -4.92
CA LEU A 77 -6.57 6.17 -6.09
C LEU A 77 -6.41 4.70 -5.71
N ARG A 78 -6.92 3.80 -6.54
CA ARG A 78 -6.60 2.38 -6.52
C ARG A 78 -5.20 2.18 -7.10
N VAL A 79 -4.29 1.56 -6.34
CA VAL A 79 -2.90 1.28 -6.75
C VAL A 79 -2.63 -0.21 -6.96
N GLY A 80 -3.70 -0.99 -7.11
CA GLY A 80 -3.67 -2.43 -7.34
C GLY A 80 -5.05 -3.04 -7.14
N HIS A 81 -5.15 -4.34 -7.37
CA HIS A 81 -6.34 -5.14 -7.09
C HIS A 81 -6.22 -5.85 -5.76
N MET A 82 -7.35 -5.98 -5.06
CA MET A 82 -7.45 -6.83 -3.88
C MET A 82 -7.63 -8.28 -4.34
N TYR A 83 -6.63 -9.11 -4.08
CA TYR A 83 -6.61 -10.52 -4.44
C TYR A 83 -6.79 -11.39 -3.18
N ALA A 84 -7.76 -12.31 -3.22
CA ALA A 84 -8.01 -13.24 -2.11
C ALA A 84 -7.02 -14.42 -2.16
N VAL A 85 -6.26 -14.61 -1.08
CA VAL A 85 -5.22 -15.65 -1.01
C VAL A 85 -5.82 -17.05 -0.96
N ARG A 86 -5.26 -17.94 -1.78
CA ARG A 86 -5.56 -19.38 -1.83
C ARG A 86 -4.49 -20.17 -1.10
N ALA A 87 -4.86 -21.35 -0.61
CA ALA A 87 -3.95 -22.20 0.16
C ALA A 87 -2.70 -22.64 -0.62
N THR A 88 -2.81 -22.72 -1.94
CA THR A 88 -1.72 -23.10 -2.86
C THR A 88 -0.84 -21.94 -3.30
N ASP A 89 -1.20 -20.71 -2.95
CA ASP A 89 -0.46 -19.53 -3.40
C ASP A 89 0.90 -19.45 -2.69
N ASN A 90 1.91 -19.01 -3.43
CA ASN A 90 3.21 -18.60 -2.92
C ASN A 90 3.69 -17.36 -3.69
N ILE A 91 4.73 -16.69 -3.19
CA ILE A 91 5.22 -15.43 -3.78
C ILE A 91 5.68 -15.63 -5.22
N GLU A 92 6.36 -16.74 -5.53
CA GLU A 92 6.85 -17.04 -6.88
C GLU A 92 5.70 -17.20 -7.88
N TYR A 93 4.68 -18.00 -7.52
CA TYR A 93 3.48 -18.20 -8.32
C TYR A 93 2.75 -16.88 -8.58
N LEU A 94 2.52 -16.07 -7.54
CA LEU A 94 1.84 -14.78 -7.68
C LEU A 94 2.66 -13.80 -8.53
N SER A 95 3.98 -13.80 -8.39
CA SER A 95 4.88 -12.96 -9.21
C SER A 95 4.75 -13.30 -10.69
N VAL A 96 4.78 -14.59 -11.04
CA VAL A 96 4.62 -15.04 -12.44
C VAL A 96 3.21 -14.76 -12.94
N GLN A 97 2.18 -15.14 -12.19
CA GLN A 97 0.78 -15.03 -12.60
C GLN A 97 0.34 -13.60 -12.87
N PHE A 98 0.84 -12.64 -12.09
CA PHE A 98 0.51 -11.22 -12.23
C PHE A 98 1.62 -10.41 -12.89
N ALA A 99 2.66 -11.06 -13.43
CA ALA A 99 3.83 -10.41 -14.02
C ALA A 99 4.38 -9.30 -13.10
N THR A 100 4.46 -9.54 -11.80
CA THR A 100 4.99 -8.61 -10.81
C THR A 100 6.28 -9.16 -10.20
N THR A 101 6.90 -8.40 -9.31
CA THR A 101 8.12 -8.81 -8.62
C THR A 101 7.83 -9.11 -7.16
N ARG A 102 8.69 -9.91 -6.53
CA ARG A 102 8.69 -10.08 -5.07
C ARG A 102 8.73 -8.74 -4.35
N ALA A 103 9.60 -7.83 -4.79
CA ALA A 103 9.72 -6.50 -4.21
C ALA A 103 8.41 -5.70 -4.31
N GLY A 104 7.70 -5.77 -5.45
CA GLY A 104 6.39 -5.14 -5.62
C GLY A 104 5.32 -5.74 -4.70
N LEU A 105 5.27 -7.08 -4.59
CA LEU A 105 4.37 -7.77 -3.66
C LEU A 105 4.66 -7.39 -2.20
N GLU A 106 5.92 -7.36 -1.79
CA GLU A 106 6.31 -6.98 -0.42
C GLU A 106 6.01 -5.51 -0.13
N LEU A 107 6.30 -4.60 -1.07
CA LEU A 107 6.01 -3.17 -0.95
C LEU A 107 4.52 -2.93 -0.68
N LEU A 108 3.65 -3.57 -1.46
CA LEU A 108 2.20 -3.43 -1.35
C LEU A 108 1.61 -4.18 -0.13
N ASN A 109 2.37 -5.09 0.48
CA ASN A 109 1.89 -6.00 1.53
C ASN A 109 2.82 -6.13 2.74
N HIS A 110 3.57 -5.09 3.11
CA HIS A 110 4.59 -5.09 4.17
C HIS A 110 4.14 -5.66 5.53
N GLY A 111 2.83 -5.62 5.85
CA GLY A 111 2.29 -6.21 7.08
C GLY A 111 2.06 -7.73 7.03
N TYR A 112 2.14 -8.35 5.85
CA TYR A 112 1.87 -9.77 5.60
C TYR A 112 3.05 -10.49 4.95
N LEU A 113 3.77 -9.81 4.06
CA LEU A 113 4.90 -10.36 3.30
C LEU A 113 6.17 -9.63 3.69
N GLY A 114 7.29 -10.36 3.71
CA GLY A 114 8.61 -9.83 4.00
C GLY A 114 9.68 -10.92 3.93
N ALA A 115 10.89 -10.59 4.39
CA ALA A 115 12.07 -11.46 4.28
C ALA A 115 11.91 -12.85 4.94
N SER A 116 11.00 -13.00 5.91
CA SER A 116 10.74 -14.26 6.59
C SER A 116 9.90 -15.26 5.78
N VAL A 117 9.26 -14.83 4.69
CA VAL A 117 8.44 -15.69 3.82
C VAL A 117 9.26 -16.05 2.59
N GLY A 118 9.65 -17.31 2.44
CA GLY A 118 10.38 -17.81 1.28
C GLY A 118 9.57 -17.70 -0.02
N PRO A 119 10.22 -17.63 -1.20
CA PRO A 119 9.51 -17.49 -2.49
C PRO A 119 8.49 -18.61 -2.76
N LYS A 120 8.81 -19.83 -2.31
CA LYS A 120 8.02 -21.05 -2.50
C LYS A 120 7.17 -21.43 -1.28
N ASP A 121 7.28 -20.67 -0.19
CA ASP A 121 6.52 -20.95 1.02
C ASP A 121 5.04 -20.69 0.75
N PHE A 122 4.20 -21.65 1.13
CA PHE A 122 2.76 -21.50 0.98
C PHE A 122 2.26 -20.36 1.86
N LEU A 123 1.43 -19.49 1.28
CA LEU A 123 0.72 -18.43 1.98
C LEU A 123 -0.55 -18.96 2.67
N ALA A 124 -0.60 -20.25 3.00
CA ALA A 124 -1.73 -20.88 3.70
C ALA A 124 -2.15 -20.12 4.98
N PRO A 125 -1.24 -19.55 5.82
CA PRO A 125 -1.63 -18.74 6.97
C PRO A 125 -2.39 -17.46 6.61
N LEU A 126 -2.31 -17.00 5.36
CA LEU A 126 -2.98 -15.80 4.85
C LEU A 126 -4.28 -16.12 4.11
N VAL A 127 -4.71 -17.39 4.04
CA VAL A 127 -5.98 -17.75 3.38
C VAL A 127 -7.14 -16.96 3.98
N GLY A 128 -8.00 -16.41 3.11
CA GLY A 128 -9.09 -15.52 3.49
C GLY A 128 -8.69 -14.05 3.71
N GLN A 129 -7.38 -13.77 3.80
CA GLN A 129 -6.86 -12.40 3.71
C GLN A 129 -6.79 -11.95 2.24
N HIS A 130 -6.72 -10.64 2.07
CA HIS A 130 -6.56 -10.03 0.76
C HIS A 130 -5.19 -9.36 0.64
N LEU A 131 -4.46 -9.73 -0.42
CA LEU A 131 -3.23 -9.07 -0.84
C LEU A 131 -3.54 -7.96 -1.82
N CYS A 132 -2.74 -6.90 -1.76
CA CYS A 132 -2.72 -5.89 -2.79
C CYS A 132 -1.75 -6.30 -3.89
N ILE A 133 -2.24 -6.47 -5.11
CA ILE A 133 -1.42 -6.89 -6.25
C ILE A 133 -1.58 -5.87 -7.38
N LEU A 134 -0.45 -5.35 -7.87
CA LEU A 134 -0.39 -4.51 -9.05
C LEU A 134 0.20 -5.32 -10.22
N PRO A 135 -0.62 -5.81 -11.16
CA PRO A 135 -0.14 -6.68 -12.22
C PRO A 135 0.56 -5.88 -13.33
N HIS A 136 1.77 -6.21 -13.79
CA HIS A 136 2.30 -5.50 -14.97
C HIS A 136 1.63 -6.01 -16.25
N SER A 137 0.75 -5.18 -16.80
CA SER A 137 0.00 -5.52 -18.02
C SER A 137 0.81 -5.33 -19.30
N CYS A 138 1.90 -4.55 -19.25
CA CYS A 138 2.82 -4.32 -20.36
C CYS A 138 4.25 -4.14 -19.82
N PRO A 139 4.97 -5.22 -19.46
CA PRO A 139 6.42 -5.11 -19.33
C PRO A 139 6.94 -4.72 -20.71
N GLY A 140 7.58 -3.56 -20.83
CA GLY A 140 8.19 -3.14 -22.10
C GLY A 140 9.03 -4.28 -22.67
N ALA A 141 8.87 -4.52 -23.98
CA ALA A 141 9.63 -5.52 -24.73
C ALA A 141 11.14 -5.31 -24.60
#